data_AF-W1WUC7-F1
#
_entry.id   AF-W1WUC7-F1
#
_cell.length_a   1.000
_cell.length_b   1.000
_cell.length_c   1.000
_cell.angle_alpha   90.00
_cell.angle_beta   90.00
_cell.angle_gamma   90.00
#
_symmetry.space_group_name_H-M   'P 1'
#
loop_
_entity.id
_entity.type
_entity.pdbx_description
1 polymer ?
#
loop_
_entity_poly.entity_id
_entity_poly.type
_entity_poly.pdbx_seq_one_letter_code
_entity_poly.pdbx_strand_id
1 'polypeptide(L)'
;TDDGNGVPRGPLAPLLIGLLIAVIGASMGPLTGFAMNPARDFGPKVFAWLAGWGNVAFTGGRDIPYFLVPLFGPIVGAIVGAFAYRKLIGRHLPCDICVVEEKETTTPSEQKASL
;
A
#
# COMPACT_ATOMS: atom_id res chain seq x y z
N THR A 1 2.33 -10.10 -3.73
CA THR A 1 1.12 -10.71 -3.15
C THR A 1 0.12 -11.08 -4.21
N ASP A 2 0.26 -10.56 -5.44
CA ASP A 2 -0.42 -11.11 -6.60
C ASP A 2 0.18 -12.49 -6.95
N ASP A 3 -0.65 -13.53 -6.86
CA ASP A 3 -0.28 -14.92 -7.17
C ASP A 3 -0.41 -15.25 -8.67
N GLY A 4 -1.05 -14.37 -9.46
CA GLY A 4 -1.08 -14.45 -10.93
C GLY A 4 0.20 -13.98 -11.61
N ASN A 5 1.15 -13.47 -10.83
CA ASN A 5 2.42 -12.95 -11.33
C ASN A 5 3.59 -13.90 -11.01
N GLY A 6 3.81 -14.88 -11.90
CA GLY A 6 4.84 -15.90 -11.73
C GLY A 6 4.50 -16.91 -10.64
N VAL A 7 5.52 -17.49 -9.99
CA VAL A 7 5.29 -18.46 -8.92
C VAL A 7 4.78 -17.76 -7.64
N PRO A 8 3.67 -18.24 -7.04
CA PRO A 8 3.17 -17.73 -5.77
C PRO A 8 4.24 -17.75 -4.68
N ARG A 9 4.34 -16.67 -3.90
CA ARG A 9 5.37 -16.54 -2.86
C ARG A 9 4.94 -17.14 -1.51
N GLY A 10 3.64 -17.34 -1.31
CA GLY A 10 3.06 -17.91 -0.09
C GLY A 10 3.63 -17.29 1.20
N PRO A 11 4.16 -18.09 2.13
CA PRO A 11 4.65 -17.60 3.43
C PRO A 11 5.91 -16.73 3.32
N LEU A 12 6.60 -16.70 2.18
CA LEU A 12 7.76 -15.83 1.97
C LEU A 12 7.37 -14.38 1.66
N ALA A 13 6.12 -14.10 1.31
CA ALA A 13 5.69 -12.77 0.93
C ALA A 13 6.02 -11.68 1.99
N PRO A 14 5.80 -11.88 3.30
CA PRO A 14 6.16 -10.89 4.32
C PRO A 14 7.68 -10.63 4.40
N LEU A 15 8.50 -11.68 4.28
CA LEU A 15 9.96 -11.55 4.29
C LEU A 15 10.45 -10.71 3.10
N LEU A 16 9.93 -10.98 1.90
CA LEU A 16 10.30 -10.24 0.70
C LEU A 16 9.86 -8.76 0.76
N ILE A 17 8.69 -8.48 1.35
CA ILE A 17 8.24 -7.10 1.60
C ILE A 17 9.16 -6.41 2.60
N GLY A 18 9.56 -7.09 3.68
CA GLY A 18 10.52 -6.56 4.65
C GLY A 18 11.87 -6.22 4.03
N LEU A 19 12.39 -7.10 3.18
CA LEU A 19 13.64 -6.86 2.44
C LEU A 19 13.50 -5.68 1.48
N LEU A 20 12.38 -5.55 0.78
CA LEU A 20 12.09 -4.40 -0.08
C LEU A 20 12.12 -3.09 0.72
N ILE A 21 11.44 -3.05 1.87
CA ILE A 21 11.46 -1.88 2.77
C ILE A 21 12.88 -1.57 3.24
N ALA A 22 13.67 -2.59 3.59
CA ALA A 22 15.05 -2.43 4.02
C ALA A 22 15.93 -1.82 2.92
N VAL A 23 15.80 -2.28 1.67
CA VAL A 23 16.55 -1.74 0.52
C VAL A 23 16.15 -0.29 0.21
N ILE A 24 14.85 0.02 0.26
CA ILE A 24 14.37 1.41 0.09
C ILE A 24 14.91 2.30 1.21
N GLY A 25 14.87 1.83 2.46
CA GLY A 25 15.41 2.54 3.61
C GLY A 25 16.91 2.76 3.52
N ALA A 26 17.69 1.75 3.11
CA ALA A 26 19.13 1.86 2.97
C ALA A 26 19.56 2.81 1.84
N SER A 27 18.84 2.80 0.72
CA SER A 27 19.19 3.63 -0.44
C SER A 27 18.67 5.07 -0.33
N MET A 28 17.43 5.27 0.11
CA MET A 28 16.75 6.58 0.10
C MET A 28 16.54 7.17 1.51
N GLY A 29 16.85 6.43 2.57
CA GLY A 29 16.68 6.86 3.96
C GLY A 29 17.39 8.17 4.31
N PRO A 30 18.62 8.44 3.87
CA PRO A 30 19.32 9.70 4.18
C PRO A 30 18.61 10.97 3.67
N LEU A 31 17.70 10.86 2.71
CA LEU A 31 17.00 12.02 2.15
C LEU A 31 15.83 12.48 3.05
N THR A 32 15.00 11.55 3.52
CA THR A 32 13.74 11.88 4.22
C THR A 32 13.39 10.96 5.39
N GLY A 33 14.27 10.01 5.75
CA GLY A 33 13.99 8.99 6.77
C GLY A 33 13.00 7.91 6.31
N PHE A 34 12.81 7.75 5.00
CA PHE A 34 11.93 6.74 4.36
C PHE A 34 10.51 6.68 4.94
N ALA A 35 9.93 7.85 5.25
CA ALA A 35 8.57 7.98 5.78
C ALA A 35 7.52 7.66 4.70
N MET A 36 7.38 6.38 4.37
CA MET A 36 6.47 5.83 3.34
C MET A 36 5.09 5.45 3.90
N ASN A 37 4.81 5.75 5.17
CA ASN A 37 3.55 5.43 5.82
C ASN A 37 3.11 6.63 6.69
N PRO A 38 1.96 7.25 6.40
CA PRO A 38 1.47 8.40 7.15
C PRO A 38 1.25 8.13 8.65
N ALA A 39 0.73 6.95 9.02
CA ALA A 39 0.52 6.59 10.43
C ALA A 39 1.85 6.41 11.18
N ARG A 40 2.86 5.85 10.50
CA ARG A 40 4.22 5.63 11.05
C ARG A 40 4.96 6.93 11.34
N ASP A 41 4.56 8.04 10.71
CA ASP A 41 5.15 9.36 10.94
C ASP A 41 4.26 10.26 11.82
N PHE A 42 2.98 10.41 11.47
CA PHE A 42 2.07 11.33 12.15
C PHE A 42 1.78 10.94 13.60
N GLY A 43 1.55 9.65 13.88
CA GLY A 43 1.29 9.16 15.24
C GLY A 43 2.42 9.50 16.23
N PRO A 44 3.67 9.11 15.93
CA PRO A 44 4.82 9.50 16.74
C PRO A 44 5.04 11.01 16.85
N LYS A 45 4.69 11.81 15.83
CA LYS A 45 4.75 13.28 15.89
C LYS A 45 3.72 13.89 16.85
N VAL A 46 2.49 13.40 16.82
CA VAL A 46 1.46 13.79 17.80
C VAL A 46 1.92 13.44 19.20
N PHE A 47 2.46 12.23 19.39
CA PHE A 47 3.04 11.84 20.69
C PHE A 47 4.18 12.77 21.11
N ALA A 48 5.14 13.06 20.23
CA ALA A 48 6.25 13.96 20.54
C ALA A 48 5.77 15.38 20.89
N TRP A 49 4.76 15.88 20.18
CA TRP A 49 4.12 17.15 20.49
C TRP A 49 3.51 17.15 21.90
N LEU A 50 2.77 16.11 22.27
CA LEU A 50 2.22 15.92 23.62
C LEU A 50 3.30 15.71 24.69
N ALA A 51 4.42 15.08 24.33
CA ALA A 51 5.57 14.83 25.20
C ALA A 51 6.47 16.07 25.40
N GLY A 52 6.00 17.25 25.00
CA GLY A 52 6.66 18.53 25.29
C GLY A 52 7.62 19.02 24.20
N TRP A 53 7.74 18.34 23.06
CA TRP A 53 8.50 18.90 21.93
C TRP A 53 7.80 20.10 21.29
N GLY A 54 6.49 20.28 21.51
CA GLY A 54 5.75 21.42 20.98
C GLY A 54 5.83 21.50 19.45
N ASN A 55 5.77 22.71 18.89
CA ASN A 55 5.54 22.91 17.46
C ASN A 55 6.63 22.30 16.55
N VAL A 56 7.87 22.16 17.04
CA VAL A 56 8.96 21.56 16.25
C VAL A 56 8.72 20.10 15.88
N ALA A 57 7.85 19.38 16.63
CA ALA A 57 7.46 18.01 16.29
C ALA A 57 6.79 17.91 14.91
N PHE A 58 5.98 18.92 14.55
CA PHE A 58 5.27 18.99 13.28
C PHE A 58 6.04 19.78 12.22
N THR A 59 6.68 20.88 12.59
CA THR A 59 7.37 21.73 11.60
C THR A 59 8.74 21.20 11.20
N GLY A 60 9.44 20.51 12.11
CA GLY A 60 10.82 20.11 11.91
C GLY A 60 11.79 21.30 11.82
N GLY A 61 11.41 22.48 12.31
CA GLY A 61 12.21 23.70 12.22
C GLY A 61 12.29 24.29 10.80
N ARG A 62 11.32 23.97 9.93
CA ARG A 62 11.21 24.50 8.57
C ARG A 62 10.06 25.51 8.48
N ASP A 63 10.14 26.43 7.52
CA ASP A 63 9.08 27.42 7.24
C ASP A 63 7.76 26.74 6.84
N ILE A 64 7.87 25.71 5.99
CA ILE A 64 6.74 24.86 5.61
C ILE A 64 6.71 23.67 6.56
N PRO A 65 5.57 23.39 7.23
CA PRO A 65 5.52 22.35 8.23
C PRO A 65 5.74 20.97 7.61
N TYR A 66 6.85 20.33 8.00
CA TYR A 66 7.34 19.13 7.32
C TYR A 66 6.39 17.92 7.44
N PHE A 67 5.54 17.84 8.46
CA PHE A 67 4.57 16.73 8.62
C PHE A 67 3.64 16.54 7.42
N LEU A 68 3.43 17.57 6.60
CA LEU A 68 2.64 17.49 5.37
C LEU A 68 3.26 16.52 4.35
N VAL A 69 4.60 16.46 4.27
CA VAL A 69 5.29 15.64 3.27
C VAL A 69 5.11 14.14 3.54
N PRO A 70 5.40 13.61 4.75
CA PRO A 70 5.10 12.22 5.09
C PRO A 70 3.61 11.87 5.14
N LEU A 71 2.73 12.86 5.26
CA LEU A 71 1.29 12.65 5.27
C LEU A 71 0.74 12.44 3.85
N PHE A 72 1.01 13.38 2.94
CA PHE A 72 0.43 13.36 1.60
C PHE A 72 1.30 12.67 0.55
N GLY A 73 2.62 12.77 0.66
CA GLY A 73 3.57 12.17 -0.30
C GLY A 73 3.35 10.66 -0.47
N PRO A 74 3.28 9.88 0.63
CA PRO A 74 3.02 8.45 0.54
C PRO A 74 1.64 8.09 -0.02
N ILE A 75 0.59 8.88 0.25
CA ILE A 75 -0.75 8.63 -0.26
C ILE A 75 -0.74 8.75 -1.79
N VAL A 76 -0.19 9.85 -2.31
CA VAL A 76 -0.07 10.07 -3.76
C VAL A 76 0.81 8.98 -4.38
N GLY A 77 1.96 8.68 -3.77
CA GLY A 77 2.87 7.63 -4.24
C GLY A 77 2.22 6.24 -4.29
N ALA A 78 1.43 5.88 -3.27
CA ALA A 78 0.72 4.60 -3.23
C ALA A 78 -0.34 4.49 -4.33
N ILE A 79 -1.11 5.56 -4.56
CA ILE A 79 -2.11 5.61 -5.64
C ILE A 79 -1.44 5.45 -7.00
N VAL A 80 -0.37 6.21 -7.27
CA VAL A 80 0.37 6.15 -8.53
C VAL A 80 1.00 4.77 -8.71
N GLY A 81 1.64 4.22 -7.68
CA GLY A 81 2.26 2.90 -7.73
C GLY A 81 1.26 1.77 -8.01
N ALA A 82 0.10 1.80 -7.33
CA ALA A 82 -0.97 0.82 -7.55
C ALA A 82 -1.55 0.92 -8.98
N PHE A 83 -1.78 2.14 -9.46
CA PHE A 83 -2.26 2.38 -10.82
C PHE A 83 -1.25 1.88 -11.86
N ALA A 84 0.04 2.23 -11.68
CA ALA A 84 1.12 1.79 -12.55
C ALA A 84 1.23 0.26 -12.60
N TYR A 85 1.15 -0.42 -11.45
CA TYR A 85 1.15 -1.89 -11.43
C TYR A 85 0.00 -2.46 -12.25
N ARG A 86 -1.23 -2.00 -12.03
CA ARG A 86 -2.41 -2.53 -12.72
C ARG A 86 -2.33 -2.31 -14.23
N LYS A 87 -1.83 -1.16 -14.69
CA LYS A 87 -1.77 -0.82 -16.12
C LYS A 87 -0.57 -1.42 -16.83
N LEU A 88 0.60 -1.38 -16.21
CA LEU A 88 1.86 -1.77 -16.86
C LEU A 88 2.17 -3.26 -16.68
N ILE A 89 1.83 -3.84 -15.54
CA ILE A 89 2.13 -5.26 -15.24
C ILE A 89 0.86 -6.09 -15.26
N GLY A 90 -0.11 -5.81 -14.39
CA GLY A 90 -1.30 -6.63 -14.20
C GLY A 90 -2.11 -6.85 -15.48
N ARG A 91 -2.19 -5.83 -16.35
CA ARG A 91 -2.90 -5.94 -17.64
C ARG A 91 -2.27 -6.93 -18.63
N HIS A 92 -1.02 -7.30 -18.43
CA HIS A 92 -0.20 -8.16 -19.30
C HIS A 92 0.09 -9.53 -18.68
N LEU A 93 -0.52 -9.87 -17.54
CA LEU A 93 -0.40 -11.20 -16.95
C LEU A 93 -1.32 -12.21 -17.65
N PRO A 94 -0.93 -13.49 -17.73
CA PRO A 94 -1.80 -14.54 -18.25
C PRO A 94 -3.05 -14.69 -17.38
N CYS A 95 -4.22 -14.71 -18.02
CA CYS A 95 -5.54 -14.75 -17.38
C CYS A 95 -5.90 -16.16 -16.89
N ASP A 96 -5.04 -16.83 -16.13
CA ASP A 96 -5.30 -18.21 -15.66
C ASP A 96 -5.78 -18.29 -14.20
N ILE A 97 -5.74 -17.17 -13.46
CA ILE A 97 -6.18 -17.10 -12.04
C ILE A 97 -7.33 -16.10 -11.83
N CYS A 98 -7.98 -15.64 -12.90
CA CYS A 98 -9.21 -14.85 -12.79
C CYS A 98 -10.41 -15.75 -12.43
N VAL A 99 -10.32 -16.48 -11.32
CA VAL A 99 -11.53 -16.80 -10.57
C VAL A 99 -11.91 -15.51 -9.84
N VAL A 100 -12.61 -14.64 -10.56
CA VAL A 100 -13.53 -13.73 -9.88
C VAL A 100 -14.52 -14.69 -9.22
N GLU A 101 -14.46 -14.82 -7.89
CA GLU A 101 -15.57 -15.39 -7.13
C GLU A 101 -16.78 -14.48 -7.38
N GLU A 102 -17.47 -14.70 -8.50
CA GLU A 102 -18.87 -14.35 -8.63
C GLU A 102 -19.59 -15.25 -7.64
N LYS A 103 -19.80 -14.70 -6.45
CA LYS A 103 -20.71 -15.23 -5.46
C LYS A 103 -22.08 -15.33 -6.12
N GLU A 104 -22.37 -16.53 -6.62
CA GLU A 104 -23.58 -16.94 -7.29
C GLU A 104 -24.79 -16.53 -6.45
N THR A 105 -25.35 -15.36 -6.75
CA THR A 105 -26.58 -14.88 -6.14
C THR A 105 -27.72 -15.56 -6.87
N THR A 106 -28.02 -16.76 -6.38
CA THR A 106 -29.31 -17.45 -6.47
C THR A 106 -30.48 -16.56 -6.93
N THR A 107 -31.06 -16.90 -8.08
CA THR A 107 -32.48 -16.64 -8.37
C THR A 107 -33.12 -17.95 -8.84
N PRO A 108 -34.16 -18.46 -8.17
CA PRO A 108 -34.85 -19.68 -8.57
C PRO A 108 -36.00 -19.33 -9.51
N SER A 109 -35.87 -19.60 -10.80
CA SER A 109 -37.04 -19.74 -11.66
C SER A 109 -36.72 -20.54 -12.92
N GLU A 110 -37.20 -21.79 -12.97
CA GLU A 110 -38.00 -22.35 -14.07
C GLU A 110 -38.24 -23.85 -13.85
N GLN A 111 -39.16 -24.17 -12.94
CA GLN A 111 -39.94 -25.39 -13.08
C GLN A 111 -41.00 -25.16 -14.16
N LYS A 112 -40.78 -25.66 -15.38
CA LYS A 112 -41.86 -26.04 -16.29
C LYS A 112 -41.46 -27.26 -17.13
N ALA A 113 -42.03 -28.39 -16.70
CA ALA A 113 -42.64 -29.44 -17.50
C ALA A 113 -41.96 -29.90 -18.80
N SER A 114 -41.53 -31.16 -18.81
CA SER A 114 -41.88 -32.06 -19.92
C SER A 114 -42.17 -33.44 -19.33
N LEU A 115 -43.23 -34.04 -19.88
CA LEU A 115 -43.88 -35.31 -19.55
C LEU A 115 -42.92 -36.51 -19.56
#